data_AF-A0A9D4W7R2-F1
#
_entry.id   AF-A0A9D4W7R2-F1
#
_cell.length_a   1.000
_cell.length_b   1.000
_cell.length_c   1.000
_cell.angle_alpha   90.00
_cell.angle_beta   90.00
_cell.angle_gamma   90.00
#
_symmetry.space_group_name_H-M   'P 1'
#
loop_
_entity.id
_entity.type
_entity.pdbx_description
1 polymer ?
#
loop_
_entity_poly.entity_id
_entity_poly.type
_entity_poly.pdbx_seq_one_letter_code
_entity_poly.pdbx_strand_id
1 'polypeptide(L)'
;MSLTSYDIRWQSYRMDVRNVIMSCGEFRNVPLVGTKGCINYNPVFSLRQLGFVMNGRPLDAEIAESVYFEKRSDPARLEQVGRAWKTIGVKDGAVLGKKFAIAMPDYIDWVKKRVETLLLPYDRMESLQEQPPLILAKSVPAEHYKQALMENRRLKEKEQDTQMELYKAKADRLNLAHKLKGVQGEDASRLRSKKRSYEEIEAMLDGEHRERLRLQRAEANYQKKIRDLEKQLRDKDIQLKKEVDLRHASENQLGGEVVELRRQLKEKITPLPDCSECDRLIDQCQYLKTLIP
;
A
#
# COMPACT_ATOMS: atom_id res chain seq x y z
N MET A 1 -15.75 0.01 35.07
CA MET A 1 -14.89 -0.38 33.94
C MET A 1 -14.35 0.91 33.33
N SER A 2 -13.04 1.07 33.27
CA SER A 2 -12.41 2.20 32.58
C SER A 2 -12.50 1.99 31.07
N LEU A 3 -12.75 3.08 30.33
CA LEU A 3 -12.65 3.06 28.88
C LEU A 3 -11.19 2.85 28.46
N THR A 4 -10.98 2.10 27.40
CA THR A 4 -9.67 1.84 26.80
C THR A 4 -9.58 2.50 25.42
N SER A 5 -8.37 2.54 24.85
CA SER A 5 -8.17 3.04 23.48
C SER A 5 -8.93 2.25 22.42
N TYR A 6 -9.29 0.98 22.70
CA TYR A 6 -10.10 0.13 21.82
C TYR A 6 -11.60 0.50 21.83
N ASP A 7 -12.06 1.22 22.85
CA ASP A 7 -13.45 1.69 22.95
C ASP A 7 -13.70 2.94 22.10
N ILE A 8 -12.63 3.62 21.67
CA ILE A 8 -12.70 4.79 20.79
C ILE A 8 -12.94 4.34 19.35
N ARG A 9 -14.10 4.72 18.81
CA ARG A 9 -14.39 4.62 17.38
C ARG A 9 -14.13 5.95 16.69
N TRP A 10 -13.00 6.04 15.99
CA TRP A 10 -12.63 7.24 15.22
C TRP A 10 -13.55 7.49 14.01
N GLN A 11 -14.11 6.44 13.43
CA GLN A 11 -15.00 6.53 12.27
C GLN A 11 -16.37 5.92 12.60
N SER A 12 -17.44 6.60 12.19
CA SER A 12 -18.79 6.05 12.23
C SER A 12 -18.91 4.86 11.27
N TYR A 13 -19.57 3.78 11.71
CA TYR A 13 -19.85 2.60 10.88
C TYR A 13 -20.63 2.92 9.59
N ARG A 14 -21.30 4.08 9.54
CA ARG A 14 -22.05 4.55 8.37
C ARG A 14 -21.19 5.29 7.34
N MET A 15 -19.98 5.68 7.71
CA MET A 15 -19.07 6.45 6.84
C MET A 15 -17.87 5.59 6.48
N ASP A 16 -17.98 4.78 5.43
CA ASP A 16 -16.79 4.14 4.84
C ASP A 16 -16.11 5.12 3.89
N VAL A 17 -15.30 6.02 4.44
CA VAL A 17 -14.53 6.96 3.62
C VAL A 17 -13.44 6.19 2.87
N ARG A 18 -13.63 6.05 1.56
CA ARG A 18 -12.71 5.37 0.63
C ARG A 18 -11.72 6.31 -0.03
N ASN A 19 -12.10 7.56 -0.23
CA ASN A 19 -11.29 8.55 -0.95
C ASN A 19 -11.11 9.77 -0.05
N VAL A 20 -9.86 10.23 0.07
CA VAL A 20 -9.51 11.41 0.90
C VAL A 20 -8.83 12.45 0.03
N ILE A 21 -9.27 13.69 0.13
CA ILE A 21 -8.62 14.83 -0.50
C ILE A 21 -7.35 15.13 0.29
N MET A 22 -6.20 14.91 -0.35
CA MET A 22 -4.86 15.07 0.22
C MET A 22 -4.13 16.31 -0.26
N SER A 23 -4.62 16.99 -1.29
CA SER A 23 -4.11 18.29 -1.76
C SER A 23 -5.14 19.01 -2.64
N CYS A 24 -4.91 20.30 -2.91
CA CYS A 24 -5.78 21.14 -3.74
C CYS A 24 -4.92 22.10 -4.56
N GLY A 25 -4.79 21.88 -5.87
CA GLY A 25 -3.88 22.63 -6.74
C GLY A 25 -2.43 22.57 -6.22
N GLU A 26 -1.78 23.74 -6.13
CA GLU A 26 -0.47 23.85 -5.48
C GLU A 26 -0.50 23.76 -3.94
N PHE A 27 -1.66 23.83 -3.30
CA PHE A 27 -1.77 23.80 -1.84
C PHE A 27 -1.69 22.36 -1.31
N ARG A 28 -0.80 22.13 -0.33
CA ARG A 28 -0.68 20.84 0.34
C ARG A 28 -1.79 20.64 1.36
N ASN A 29 -2.16 21.72 2.03
CA ASN A 29 -3.33 21.75 2.90
C ASN A 29 -4.54 22.27 2.15
N VAL A 30 -5.71 21.70 2.41
CA VAL A 30 -6.89 21.94 1.59
C VAL A 30 -7.58 23.24 2.06
N PRO A 31 -7.62 24.29 1.21
CA PRO A 31 -8.20 25.57 1.59
C PRO A 31 -9.72 25.52 1.57
N LEU A 32 -10.36 25.99 2.64
CA LEU A 32 -11.80 26.10 2.79
C LEU A 32 -12.19 27.58 2.79
N VAL A 33 -13.00 27.97 1.81
CA VAL A 33 -13.48 29.35 1.67
C VAL A 33 -14.80 29.51 2.42
N GLY A 34 -14.80 30.38 3.42
CA GLY A 34 -15.99 30.79 4.16
C GLY A 34 -16.45 32.20 3.80
N THR A 35 -17.46 32.67 4.53
CA THR A 35 -18.01 34.03 4.35
C THR A 35 -17.05 35.11 4.83
N LYS A 36 -16.23 34.84 5.85
CA LYS A 36 -15.30 35.80 6.47
C LYS A 36 -13.87 35.73 5.91
N GLY A 37 -13.49 34.62 5.29
CA GLY A 37 -12.12 34.41 4.85
C GLY A 37 -11.87 32.97 4.42
N CYS A 38 -10.61 32.63 4.24
CA CYS A 38 -10.17 31.28 3.94
C CYS A 38 -9.46 30.70 5.16
N ILE A 39 -9.77 29.46 5.48
CA ILE A 39 -9.00 28.61 6.40
C ILE A 39 -8.43 27.42 5.61
N ASN A 40 -7.66 26.55 6.23
CA ASN A 40 -7.38 25.23 5.68
C ASN A 40 -7.50 24.15 6.75
N TYR A 41 -7.71 22.92 6.30
CA TYR A 41 -7.44 21.75 7.13
C TYR A 41 -6.20 21.04 6.59
N ASN A 42 -5.51 20.33 7.48
CA ASN A 42 -4.36 19.52 7.14
C ASN A 42 -4.81 18.07 6.87
N PRO A 43 -4.75 17.57 5.63
CA PRO A 43 -5.21 16.23 5.31
C PRO A 43 -4.49 15.13 6.08
N VAL A 44 -3.19 15.30 6.35
CA VAL A 44 -2.38 14.32 7.09
C VAL A 44 -2.87 14.17 8.52
N PHE A 45 -3.27 15.26 9.18
CA PHE A 45 -3.88 15.17 10.51
C PHE A 45 -5.31 14.61 10.47
N SER A 46 -6.07 14.93 9.42
CA SER A 46 -7.43 14.40 9.24
C SER A 46 -7.45 12.88 9.04
N LEU A 47 -6.37 12.26 8.54
CA LEU A 47 -6.27 10.79 8.40
C LEU A 47 -6.56 10.06 9.72
N ARG A 48 -6.05 10.58 10.84
CA ARG A 48 -6.30 10.01 12.17
C ARG A 48 -7.79 10.08 12.55
N GLN A 49 -8.43 11.22 12.27
CA GLN A 49 -9.87 11.41 12.51
C GLN A 49 -10.72 10.51 11.59
N LEU A 50 -10.19 10.13 10.43
CA LEU A 50 -10.81 9.17 9.52
C LEU A 50 -10.49 7.71 9.86
N GLY A 51 -9.75 7.47 10.95
CA GLY A 51 -9.44 6.14 11.46
C GLY A 51 -8.25 5.46 10.80
N PHE A 52 -7.50 6.14 9.92
CA PHE A 52 -6.28 5.58 9.33
C PHE A 52 -5.16 5.47 10.38
N VAL A 53 -4.35 4.42 10.26
CA VAL A 53 -3.15 4.23 11.10
C VAL A 53 -2.13 5.30 10.76
N MET A 54 -1.68 6.04 11.77
CA MET A 54 -0.53 6.93 11.62
C MET A 54 0.75 6.12 11.86
N ASN A 55 1.45 5.77 10.78
CA ASN A 55 2.65 4.93 10.84
C ASN A 55 3.87 5.62 11.45
N GLY A 56 3.91 6.95 11.41
CA GLY A 56 5.01 7.75 11.94
C GLY A 56 4.64 9.23 11.99
N ARG A 57 5.61 10.06 12.39
CA ARG A 57 5.41 11.51 12.44
C ARG A 57 5.20 12.09 11.02
N PRO A 58 4.30 13.06 10.85
CA PRO A 58 4.21 13.84 9.62
C PRO A 58 5.53 14.57 9.32
N LEU A 59 5.78 14.83 8.05
CA LEU A 59 6.92 15.65 7.62
C LEU A 59 6.67 17.12 7.95
N ASP A 60 7.72 17.86 8.27
CA ASP A 60 7.61 19.29 8.60
C ASP A 60 6.93 20.09 7.47
N ALA A 61 7.24 19.74 6.22
CA ALA A 61 6.66 20.36 5.05
C ALA A 61 5.19 19.97 4.79
N GLU A 62 4.66 18.94 5.45
CA GLU A 62 3.23 18.60 5.44
C GLU A 62 2.47 19.41 6.50
N ILE A 63 3.14 19.86 7.56
CA ILE A 63 2.52 20.56 8.70
C ILE A 63 2.78 22.07 8.72
N ALA A 64 3.67 22.57 7.84
CA ALA A 64 4.10 23.96 7.81
C ALA A 64 3.05 24.96 7.29
N GLU A 65 2.06 24.50 6.51
CA GLU A 65 1.18 25.41 5.76
C GLU A 65 -0.12 25.73 6.51
N SER A 66 -0.28 26.95 7.02
CA SER A 66 -1.60 27.48 7.40
C SER A 66 -2.04 28.54 6.38
N VAL A 67 -3.18 28.29 5.73
CA VAL A 67 -3.84 29.28 4.90
C VAL A 67 -4.89 29.91 5.79
N TYR A 68 -4.57 31.06 6.37
CA TYR A 68 -5.55 31.95 6.99
C TYR A 68 -5.43 33.34 6.39
N PHE A 69 -6.52 33.85 5.84
CA PHE A 69 -6.62 35.26 5.47
C PHE A 69 -8.08 35.69 5.38
N GLU A 70 -8.34 36.97 5.63
CA GLU A 70 -9.68 37.56 5.50
C GLU A 70 -10.04 37.75 4.04
N LYS A 71 -11.33 37.60 3.71
CA LYS A 71 -11.78 37.64 2.30
C LYS A 71 -11.43 38.96 1.62
N ARG A 72 -11.47 40.07 2.36
CA ARG A 72 -11.22 41.42 1.84
C ARG A 72 -9.75 41.79 1.79
N SER A 73 -8.89 41.07 2.51
CA SER A 73 -7.46 41.41 2.59
C SER A 73 -6.67 40.94 1.38
N ASP A 74 -7.12 39.88 0.68
CA ASP A 74 -6.36 39.31 -0.44
C ASP A 74 -7.26 38.65 -1.52
N PRO A 75 -7.85 39.46 -2.43
CA PRO A 75 -8.68 38.95 -3.51
C PRO A 75 -7.91 38.04 -4.50
N ALA A 76 -6.62 38.30 -4.73
CA ALA A 76 -5.79 37.53 -5.64
C ALA A 76 -5.58 36.10 -5.11
N ARG A 77 -5.34 35.96 -3.80
CA ARG A 77 -5.21 34.66 -3.15
C ARG A 77 -6.54 33.89 -3.09
N LEU A 78 -7.69 34.57 -3.00
CA LEU A 78 -8.99 33.91 -3.19
C LEU A 78 -9.15 33.34 -4.60
N GLU A 79 -8.75 34.10 -5.61
CA GLU A 79 -8.82 33.63 -7.00
C GLU A 79 -7.90 32.43 -7.21
N GLN A 80 -6.70 32.46 -6.63
CA GLN A 80 -5.76 31.33 -6.60
C GLN A 80 -6.37 30.09 -5.95
N VAL A 81 -7.00 30.23 -4.77
CA VAL A 81 -7.74 29.14 -4.12
C VAL A 81 -8.86 28.63 -5.02
N GLY A 82 -9.63 29.52 -5.65
CA GLY A 82 -10.69 29.15 -6.59
C GLY A 82 -10.16 28.38 -7.82
N ARG A 83 -8.98 28.74 -8.32
CA ARG A 83 -8.29 27.99 -9.38
C ARG A 83 -7.83 26.62 -8.88
N ALA A 84 -7.24 26.54 -7.69
CA ALA A 84 -6.74 25.30 -7.11
C ALA A 84 -7.84 24.24 -6.92
N TRP A 85 -9.05 24.65 -6.55
CA TRP A 85 -10.21 23.74 -6.41
C TRP A 85 -10.62 23.03 -7.72
N LYS A 86 -10.14 23.49 -8.88
CA LYS A 86 -10.32 22.78 -10.15
C LYS A 86 -9.46 21.51 -10.25
N THR A 87 -8.43 21.39 -9.41
CA THR A 87 -7.46 20.29 -9.43
C THR A 87 -7.29 19.72 -8.03
N ILE A 88 -8.12 18.74 -7.67
CA ILE A 88 -8.04 18.08 -6.36
C ILE A 88 -7.15 16.84 -6.41
N GLY A 89 -6.23 16.72 -5.45
CA GLY A 89 -5.43 15.51 -5.26
C GLY A 89 -6.13 14.55 -4.33
N VAL A 90 -6.76 13.51 -4.87
CA VAL A 90 -7.47 12.49 -4.09
C VAL A 90 -6.61 11.23 -3.99
N LYS A 91 -6.52 10.65 -2.80
CA LYS A 91 -5.92 9.33 -2.59
C LYS A 91 -6.96 8.33 -2.15
N ASP A 92 -6.86 7.13 -2.71
CA ASP A 92 -7.64 5.96 -2.30
C ASP A 92 -7.15 5.46 -0.93
N GLY A 93 -8.08 5.04 -0.09
CA GLY A 93 -7.86 4.50 1.25
C GLY A 93 -6.94 3.28 1.24
N ALA A 94 -6.96 2.47 0.19
CA ALA A 94 -6.03 1.35 0.01
C ALA A 94 -4.56 1.82 -0.05
N VAL A 95 -4.32 3.03 -0.58
CA VAL A 95 -2.98 3.65 -0.63
C VAL A 95 -2.62 4.31 0.70
N LEU A 96 -3.61 4.87 1.39
CA LEU A 96 -3.43 5.54 2.69
C LEU A 96 -3.18 4.58 3.85
N GLY A 97 -3.49 3.30 3.66
CA GLY A 97 -3.19 2.23 4.59
C GLY A 97 -4.41 1.73 5.35
N LYS A 98 -4.17 0.85 6.32
CA LYS A 98 -5.24 0.22 7.10
C LYS A 98 -5.88 1.21 8.06
N LYS A 99 -7.17 1.04 8.30
CA LYS A 99 -7.88 1.72 9.38
C LYS A 99 -7.71 0.94 10.68
N PHE A 100 -7.26 1.60 11.73
CA PHE A 100 -7.05 1.00 13.05
C PHE A 100 -7.17 2.04 14.15
N ALA A 101 -7.69 1.64 15.31
CA ALA A 101 -7.94 2.57 16.42
C ALA A 101 -6.66 3.13 17.05
N ILE A 102 -5.53 2.42 16.93
CA ILE A 102 -4.27 2.73 17.61
C ILE A 102 -3.29 3.37 16.62
N ALA A 103 -2.63 4.46 17.04
CA ALA A 103 -1.54 5.08 16.28
C ALA A 103 -0.22 4.39 16.64
N MET A 104 0.76 4.42 15.74
CA MET A 104 2.08 3.87 16.07
C MET A 104 2.78 4.74 17.14
N PRO A 105 3.63 4.13 17.99
CA PRO A 105 4.33 4.84 19.06
C PRO A 105 5.03 6.12 18.60
N ASP A 106 5.73 6.09 17.47
CA ASP A 106 6.43 7.25 16.90
C ASP A 106 5.52 8.46 16.67
N TYR A 107 4.27 8.23 16.23
CA TYR A 107 3.29 9.29 16.05
C TYR A 107 2.79 9.80 17.41
N ILE A 108 2.55 8.90 18.37
CA ILE A 108 2.08 9.25 19.72
C ILE A 108 3.12 10.13 20.43
N ASP A 109 4.39 9.74 20.40
CA ASP A 109 5.49 10.49 21.02
C ASP A 109 5.66 11.86 20.37
N TRP A 110 5.54 11.92 19.04
CA TRP A 110 5.55 13.18 18.31
C TRP A 110 4.39 14.11 18.71
N VAL A 111 3.17 13.58 18.89
CA VAL A 111 2.02 14.36 19.37
C VAL A 111 2.27 14.86 20.80
N LYS A 112 2.75 14.00 21.72
CA LYS A 112 3.06 14.38 23.11
C LYS A 112 4.03 15.56 23.16
N LYS A 113 5.15 15.46 22.43
CA LYS A 113 6.15 16.54 22.33
C LYS A 113 5.58 17.82 21.72
N ARG A 114 4.71 17.69 20.71
CA ARG A 114 4.08 18.85 20.06
C ARG A 114 3.10 19.56 21.00
N VAL A 115 2.32 18.84 21.79
CA VAL A 115 1.42 19.41 22.81
C VAL A 115 2.22 20.20 23.86
N GLU A 116 3.35 19.65 24.32
CA GLU A 116 4.26 20.35 25.23
C GLU A 116 4.82 21.64 24.63
N THR A 117 5.17 21.61 23.34
CA THR A 117 5.74 22.77 22.63
C THR A 117 4.71 23.86 22.38
N LEU A 118 3.48 23.49 22.01
CA LEU A 118 2.42 24.44 21.64
C LEU A 118 1.67 25.01 22.85
N LEU A 119 1.98 24.56 24.07
CA LEU A 119 1.34 25.00 25.33
C LEU A 119 -0.19 25.03 25.23
N LEU A 120 -0.76 23.97 24.65
CA LEU A 120 -2.20 23.91 24.40
C LEU A 120 -2.97 24.03 25.73
N PRO A 121 -4.06 24.82 25.79
CA PRO A 121 -4.71 25.22 27.04
C PRO A 121 -5.62 24.14 27.64
N TYR A 122 -5.40 22.86 27.33
CA TYR A 122 -6.23 21.77 27.81
C TYR A 122 -5.53 21.01 28.93
N ASP A 123 -6.28 20.64 29.96
CA ASP A 123 -5.75 19.79 31.03
C ASP A 123 -5.28 18.46 30.44
N ARG A 124 -4.04 18.09 30.81
CA ARG A 124 -3.45 16.81 30.44
C ARG A 124 -4.20 15.71 31.20
N MET A 125 -5.31 15.22 30.64
CA MET A 125 -5.96 14.02 31.14
C MET A 125 -4.99 12.84 31.03
N GLU A 126 -4.98 12.00 32.06
CA GLU A 126 -4.25 10.73 32.03
C GLU A 126 -4.69 9.92 30.80
N SER A 127 -3.70 9.35 30.10
CA SER A 127 -3.95 8.51 28.93
C SER A 127 -4.92 7.39 29.33
N LEU A 128 -5.99 7.21 28.56
CA LEU A 128 -6.84 6.01 28.68
C LEU A 128 -5.92 4.80 28.62
N GLN A 129 -6.06 3.90 29.59
CA GLN A 129 -5.16 2.76 29.79
C GLN A 129 -4.71 2.17 28.44
N GLU A 130 -3.46 2.46 28.08
CA GLU A 130 -2.90 2.10 26.78
C GLU A 130 -2.68 0.59 26.79
N GLN A 131 -3.65 -0.15 26.25
CA GLN A 131 -3.37 -1.53 25.93
C GLN A 131 -2.35 -1.56 24.79
N PRO A 132 -1.32 -2.43 24.88
CA PRO A 132 -0.31 -2.52 23.84
C PRO A 132 -0.98 -2.77 22.47
N PRO A 133 -0.47 -2.15 21.38
CA PRO A 133 -0.97 -2.43 20.05
C PRO A 133 -0.85 -3.94 19.80
N LEU A 134 -1.97 -4.60 19.46
CA LEU A 134 -1.99 -6.03 19.11
C LEU A 134 -1.15 -6.39 17.86
N ILE A 135 -0.40 -5.43 17.31
CA ILE A 135 0.50 -5.60 16.17
C ILE A 135 1.84 -4.95 16.50
N LEU A 136 2.52 -5.42 17.54
CA LEU A 136 3.91 -5.06 17.80
C LEU A 136 4.78 -6.30 18.03
N ALA A 137 4.68 -7.27 17.14
CA ALA A 137 5.78 -8.20 16.91
C ALA A 137 6.38 -7.87 15.55
N LYS A 138 7.58 -7.26 15.53
CA LYS A 138 8.34 -6.98 14.29
C LYS A 138 8.65 -8.26 13.49
N SER A 139 8.47 -9.42 14.11
CA SER A 139 8.28 -10.70 13.45
C SER A 139 7.46 -11.60 14.36
N VAL A 140 6.42 -12.22 13.80
CA VAL A 140 5.80 -13.40 14.42
C VAL A 140 6.69 -14.57 14.04
N PRO A 141 7.23 -15.34 15.00
CA PRO A 141 7.97 -16.56 14.68
C PRO A 141 7.16 -17.41 13.68
N ALA A 142 7.82 -17.96 12.67
CA ALA A 142 7.15 -18.63 11.55
C ALA A 142 6.14 -19.70 12.02
N GLU A 143 6.41 -20.35 13.15
CA GLU A 143 5.52 -21.33 13.77
C GLU A 143 4.22 -20.73 14.30
N HIS A 144 4.25 -19.56 14.94
CA HIS A 144 3.02 -18.89 15.38
C HIS A 144 2.19 -18.40 14.19
N TYR A 145 2.83 -18.00 13.08
CA TYR A 145 2.12 -17.64 11.85
C TYR A 145 1.45 -18.87 11.21
N LYS A 146 2.15 -20.01 11.15
CA LYS A 146 1.57 -21.28 10.67
C LYS A 146 0.41 -21.75 11.55
N GLN A 147 0.54 -21.65 12.87
CA GLN A 147 -0.53 -21.97 13.82
C GLN A 147 -1.75 -21.07 13.61
N ALA A 148 -1.55 -19.76 13.44
CA ALA A 148 -2.65 -18.82 13.18
C ALA A 148 -3.33 -19.07 11.82
N LEU A 149 -2.58 -19.51 10.81
CA LEU A 149 -3.12 -19.94 9.51
C LEU A 149 -3.97 -21.19 9.63
N MET A 150 -3.49 -22.21 10.35
CA MET A 150 -4.25 -23.44 10.61
C MET A 150 -5.52 -23.15 11.41
N GLU A 151 -5.42 -22.31 12.44
CA GLU A 151 -6.57 -21.92 13.25
C GLU A 151 -7.58 -21.11 12.44
N ASN A 152 -7.14 -20.17 11.60
CA ASN A 152 -8.02 -19.45 10.68
C ASN A 152 -8.75 -20.39 9.71
N ARG A 153 -8.05 -21.40 9.19
CA ARG A 153 -8.65 -22.41 8.31
C ARG A 153 -9.77 -23.15 9.03
N ARG A 154 -9.47 -23.62 10.24
CA ARG A 154 -10.43 -24.32 11.11
C ARG A 154 -11.63 -23.46 11.48
N LEU A 155 -11.40 -22.18 11.79
CA LEU A 155 -12.47 -21.23 12.10
C LEU A 155 -13.35 -20.95 10.89
N LYS A 156 -12.78 -20.83 9.69
CA LYS A 156 -13.56 -20.68 8.44
C LYS A 156 -14.42 -21.91 8.15
N GLU A 157 -13.89 -23.12 8.36
CA GLU A 157 -14.65 -24.36 8.22
C GLU A 157 -15.82 -24.39 9.21
N LYS A 158 -15.57 -24.06 10.48
CA LYS A 158 -16.64 -23.92 11.49
C LYS A 158 -17.66 -22.85 11.15
N GLU A 159 -17.23 -21.72 10.59
CA GLU A 159 -18.14 -20.66 10.15
C GLU A 159 -19.06 -21.17 9.03
N GLN A 160 -18.52 -21.93 8.06
CA GLN A 160 -19.31 -22.55 7.00
C GLN A 160 -20.30 -23.58 7.55
N ASP A 161 -19.86 -24.44 8.48
CA ASP A 161 -20.72 -25.44 9.12
C ASP A 161 -21.84 -24.78 9.92
N THR A 162 -21.52 -23.77 10.72
CA THR A 162 -22.53 -23.02 11.49
C THR A 162 -23.51 -22.26 10.59
N GLN A 163 -23.04 -21.71 9.47
CA GLN A 163 -23.93 -21.12 8.46
C GLN A 163 -24.86 -22.16 7.83
N MET A 164 -24.34 -23.36 7.52
CA MET A 164 -25.14 -24.46 7.00
C MET A 164 -26.20 -24.92 8.01
N GLU A 165 -25.84 -25.05 9.29
CA GLU A 165 -26.77 -25.42 10.35
C GLU A 165 -27.84 -24.33 10.58
N LEU A 166 -27.46 -23.05 10.53
CA LEU A 166 -28.43 -21.95 10.57
C LEU A 166 -29.40 -22.00 9.39
N TYR A 167 -28.91 -22.38 8.21
CA TYR A 167 -29.75 -22.54 7.02
C TYR A 167 -30.75 -23.68 7.20
N LYS A 168 -30.30 -24.86 7.66
CA LYS A 168 -31.19 -26.00 7.98
C LYS A 168 -32.22 -25.63 9.05
N ALA A 169 -31.80 -25.01 10.14
CA ALA A 169 -32.70 -24.59 11.22
C ALA A 169 -33.75 -23.58 10.73
N LYS A 170 -33.40 -22.69 9.80
CA LYS A 170 -34.37 -21.78 9.15
C LYS A 170 -35.37 -22.54 8.28
N ALA A 171 -34.92 -23.53 7.51
CA ALA A 171 -35.78 -24.38 6.69
C ALA A 171 -36.75 -25.20 7.57
N ASP A 172 -36.24 -25.81 8.64
CA ASP A 172 -37.05 -26.57 9.60
C ASP A 172 -38.07 -25.69 10.31
N ARG A 173 -37.68 -24.47 10.70
CA ARG A 173 -38.62 -23.50 11.27
C ARG A 173 -39.74 -23.14 10.31
N LEU A 174 -39.43 -22.97 9.02
CA LEU A 174 -40.44 -22.72 7.98
C LEU A 174 -41.36 -23.93 7.79
N ASN A 175 -40.81 -25.14 7.75
CA ASN A 175 -41.57 -26.38 7.65
C ASN A 175 -42.49 -26.59 8.85
N LEU A 176 -42.01 -26.32 10.07
CA LEU A 176 -42.82 -26.43 11.28
C LEU A 176 -43.93 -25.36 11.30
N ALA A 177 -43.63 -24.12 10.90
CA ALA A 177 -44.63 -23.07 10.74
C ALA A 177 -45.70 -23.44 9.70
N HIS A 178 -45.33 -24.14 8.63
CA HIS A 178 -46.28 -24.65 7.63
C HIS A 178 -47.16 -25.77 8.22
N LYS A 179 -46.58 -26.72 8.97
CA LYS A 179 -47.32 -27.79 9.65
C LYS A 179 -48.31 -27.23 10.67
N LEU A 180 -47.90 -26.24 11.47
CA LEU A 180 -48.77 -25.56 12.45
C LEU A 180 -49.94 -24.81 11.77
N LYS A 181 -49.73 -24.24 10.58
CA LYS A 181 -50.79 -23.61 9.78
C LYS A 181 -51.74 -24.61 9.11
N GLY A 182 -51.25 -25.79 8.72
CA GLY A 182 -52.08 -26.87 8.17
C GLY A 182 -53.09 -27.42 9.17
N VAL A 183 -52.77 -27.38 10.47
CA VAL A 183 -53.69 -27.79 11.55
C VAL A 183 -54.75 -26.72 11.85
N GLN A 184 -54.51 -25.45 11.49
CA GLN A 184 -55.41 -24.32 11.80
C GLN A 184 -56.39 -23.94 10.68
N GLY A 185 -56.45 -24.69 9.57
CA GLY A 185 -57.44 -24.48 8.50
C GLY A 185 -57.35 -23.10 7.84
N GLU A 186 -56.35 -22.87 6.97
CA GLU A 186 -56.23 -21.63 6.19
C GLU A 186 -56.75 -21.77 4.74
N ASP A 187 -57.41 -20.72 4.28
CA ASP A 187 -58.11 -20.57 2.99
C ASP A 187 -57.26 -20.91 1.74
N ALA A 188 -57.83 -21.65 0.78
CA ALA A 188 -57.12 -22.31 -0.32
C ALA A 188 -56.37 -21.34 -1.28
N SER A 189 -56.83 -20.09 -1.35
CA SER A 189 -56.18 -19.01 -2.13
C SER A 189 -54.85 -18.60 -1.49
N ARG A 190 -54.80 -18.50 -0.16
CA ARG A 190 -53.60 -18.13 0.60
C ARG A 190 -52.54 -19.24 0.56
N LEU A 191 -52.97 -20.50 0.50
CA LEU A 191 -52.08 -21.67 0.36
C LEU A 191 -51.36 -21.67 -1.01
N ARG A 192 -52.07 -21.38 -2.11
CA ARG A 192 -51.48 -21.29 -3.46
C ARG A 192 -50.48 -20.16 -3.60
N SER A 193 -50.79 -18.97 -3.06
CA SER A 193 -49.84 -17.83 -3.08
C SER A 193 -48.59 -18.11 -2.24
N LYS A 194 -48.73 -18.77 -1.09
CA LYS A 194 -47.55 -19.19 -0.30
C LYS A 194 -46.73 -20.26 -1.00
N LYS A 195 -47.37 -21.25 -1.65
CA LYS A 195 -46.67 -22.30 -2.40
C LYS A 195 -45.82 -21.71 -3.53
N ARG A 196 -46.36 -20.77 -4.31
CA ARG A 196 -45.59 -20.02 -5.32
C ARG A 196 -44.42 -19.26 -4.71
N SER A 197 -44.62 -18.63 -3.56
CA SER A 197 -43.54 -17.92 -2.85
C SER A 197 -42.42 -18.86 -2.38
N TYR A 198 -42.73 -20.08 -1.95
CA TYR A 198 -41.72 -21.08 -1.60
C TYR A 198 -40.98 -21.61 -2.84
N GLU A 199 -41.69 -21.90 -3.93
CA GLU A 199 -41.10 -22.33 -5.20
C GLU A 199 -40.17 -21.25 -5.79
N GLU A 200 -40.52 -19.96 -5.66
CA GLU A 200 -39.65 -18.83 -6.05
C GLU A 200 -38.38 -18.75 -5.19
N ILE A 201 -38.51 -18.93 -3.87
CA ILE A 201 -37.35 -18.93 -2.96
C ILE A 201 -36.43 -20.13 -3.26
N GLU A 202 -36.99 -21.31 -3.50
CA GLU A 202 -36.24 -22.52 -3.86
C GLU A 202 -35.51 -22.35 -5.21
N ALA A 203 -36.18 -21.78 -6.22
CA ALA A 203 -35.56 -21.47 -7.50
C ALA A 203 -34.41 -20.44 -7.40
N MET A 204 -34.53 -19.44 -6.50
CA MET A 204 -33.45 -18.50 -6.22
C MET A 204 -32.26 -19.18 -5.55
N LEU A 205 -32.49 -20.03 -4.55
CA LEU A 205 -31.44 -20.77 -3.84
C LEU A 205 -30.70 -21.74 -4.76
N ASP A 206 -31.42 -22.42 -5.65
CA ASP A 206 -30.84 -23.25 -6.70
C ASP A 206 -30.04 -22.41 -7.71
N GLY A 207 -30.50 -21.20 -8.02
CA GLY A 207 -29.79 -20.22 -8.83
C GLY A 207 -28.45 -19.81 -8.21
N GLU A 208 -28.47 -19.44 -6.93
CA GLU A 208 -27.27 -19.09 -6.16
C GLU A 208 -26.29 -20.26 -6.05
N HIS A 209 -26.79 -21.48 -5.84
CA HIS A 209 -25.95 -22.69 -5.78
C HIS A 209 -25.27 -22.96 -7.13
N ARG A 210 -26.00 -22.83 -8.25
CA ARG A 210 -25.42 -22.95 -9.60
C ARG A 210 -24.36 -21.89 -9.87
N GLU A 211 -24.60 -20.65 -9.46
CA GLU A 211 -23.64 -19.56 -9.67
C GLU A 211 -22.38 -19.76 -8.81
N ARG A 212 -22.53 -20.25 -7.58
CA ARG A 212 -21.39 -20.62 -6.73
C ARG A 212 -20.52 -21.70 -7.38
N LEU A 213 -21.13 -22.75 -7.93
CA LEU A 213 -20.41 -23.81 -8.65
C LEU A 213 -19.70 -23.26 -9.91
N ARG A 214 -20.33 -22.33 -10.63
CA ARG A 214 -19.72 -21.65 -11.78
C ARG A 214 -18.48 -20.86 -11.38
N LEU A 215 -18.58 -20.07 -10.31
CA LEU A 215 -17.46 -19.28 -9.79
C LEU A 215 -16.31 -20.16 -9.31
N GLN A 216 -16.60 -21.27 -8.63
CA GLN A 216 -15.59 -22.22 -8.17
C GLN A 216 -14.81 -22.85 -9.33
N ARG A 217 -15.49 -23.20 -10.43
CA ARG A 217 -14.83 -23.69 -11.66
C ARG A 217 -13.96 -22.60 -12.31
N ALA A 218 -14.45 -21.37 -12.36
CA ALA A 218 -13.69 -20.24 -12.89
C ALA A 218 -12.43 -19.98 -12.05
N GLU A 219 -12.54 -20.02 -10.72
CA GLU A 219 -11.40 -19.87 -9.80
C GLU A 219 -10.35 -20.95 -10.04
N ALA A 220 -10.76 -22.23 -10.15
CA ALA A 220 -9.84 -23.33 -10.46
C ALA A 220 -9.11 -23.14 -11.79
N ASN A 221 -9.80 -22.63 -12.82
CA ASN A 221 -9.21 -22.31 -14.11
C ASN A 221 -8.20 -21.16 -14.01
N TYR A 222 -8.52 -20.08 -13.29
CA TYR A 222 -7.59 -18.96 -13.09
C TYR A 222 -6.36 -19.39 -12.29
N GLN A 223 -6.54 -20.19 -11.24
CA GLN A 223 -5.43 -20.76 -10.47
C GLN A 223 -4.51 -21.60 -11.35
N LYS A 224 -5.05 -22.40 -12.28
CA LYS A 224 -4.24 -23.14 -13.25
C LYS A 224 -3.44 -22.21 -14.15
N LYS A 225 -4.08 -21.16 -14.69
CA LYS A 225 -3.41 -20.16 -15.54
C LYS A 225 -2.29 -19.42 -14.80
N ILE A 226 -2.48 -19.09 -13.52
CA ILE A 226 -1.45 -18.48 -12.68
C ILE A 226 -0.25 -19.42 -12.56
N ARG A 227 -0.47 -20.71 -12.24
CA ARG A 227 0.62 -21.71 -12.15
C ARG A 227 1.40 -21.85 -13.45
N ASP A 228 0.70 -21.83 -14.59
CA ASP A 228 1.34 -21.93 -15.91
C ASP A 228 2.19 -20.68 -16.21
N LEU A 229 1.69 -19.48 -15.90
CA LEU A 229 2.44 -18.23 -16.07
C LEU A 229 3.65 -18.14 -15.14
N GLU A 230 3.51 -18.56 -13.88
CA GLU A 230 4.63 -18.65 -12.94
C GLU A 230 5.72 -19.60 -13.44
N LYS A 231 5.34 -20.71 -14.08
CA LYS A 231 6.30 -21.62 -14.71
C LYS A 231 7.02 -20.95 -15.88
N GLN A 232 6.29 -20.26 -16.76
CA GLN A 232 6.89 -19.53 -17.87
C GLN A 232 7.87 -18.44 -17.41
N LEU A 233 7.56 -17.74 -16.32
CA LEU A 233 8.47 -16.76 -15.72
C LEU A 233 9.76 -17.42 -15.23
N ARG A 234 9.67 -18.55 -14.51
CA ARG A 234 10.85 -19.30 -14.07
C ARG A 234 11.71 -19.77 -15.24
N ASP A 235 11.10 -20.27 -16.30
CA ASP A 235 11.83 -20.74 -17.48
C ASP A 235 12.55 -19.58 -18.19
N LYS A 236 11.91 -18.40 -18.27
CA LYS A 236 12.53 -17.17 -18.78
C LYS A 236 13.67 -16.67 -17.91
N ASP A 237 13.55 -16.71 -16.59
CA ASP A 237 14.63 -16.30 -15.68
C ASP A 237 15.85 -17.22 -15.84
N ILE A 238 15.63 -18.53 -16.00
CA ILE A 238 16.71 -19.49 -16.28
C ILE A 238 17.38 -19.18 -17.63
N GLN A 239 16.59 -18.86 -18.67
CA GLN A 239 17.12 -18.50 -19.98
C GLN A 239 17.95 -17.21 -19.93
N LEU A 240 17.43 -16.17 -19.26
CA LEU A 240 18.13 -14.89 -19.10
C LEU A 240 19.44 -15.07 -18.33
N LYS A 241 19.43 -15.89 -17.28
CA LYS A 241 20.65 -16.22 -16.53
C LYS A 241 21.72 -16.86 -17.40
N LYS A 242 21.34 -17.84 -18.23
CA LYS A 242 22.27 -18.47 -19.19
C LYS A 242 22.84 -17.46 -20.20
N GLU A 243 22.01 -16.53 -20.68
CA GLU A 243 22.46 -15.49 -21.62
C GLU A 243 23.44 -14.51 -20.96
N VAL A 244 23.17 -14.12 -19.71
CA VAL A 244 24.07 -13.27 -18.91
C VAL A 244 25.41 -13.97 -18.66
N ASP A 245 25.38 -15.26 -18.29
CA ASP A 245 26.59 -16.06 -18.06
C ASP A 245 27.43 -16.19 -19.34
N LEU A 246 26.78 -16.39 -20.49
CA LEU A 246 27.45 -16.43 -21.81
C LEU A 246 28.08 -15.08 -22.19
N ARG A 247 27.39 -13.96 -21.93
CA ARG A 247 27.94 -12.61 -22.16
C ARG A 247 29.17 -12.36 -21.31
N HIS A 248 29.11 -12.67 -20.01
CA HIS A 248 30.26 -12.52 -19.12
C HIS A 248 31.45 -13.39 -19.57
N ALA A 249 31.21 -14.63 -20.02
CA ALA A 249 32.27 -15.48 -20.55
C ALA A 249 32.94 -14.87 -21.79
N SER A 250 32.15 -14.33 -22.73
CA SER A 250 32.66 -13.65 -23.92
C SER A 250 33.42 -12.37 -23.59
N GLU A 251 32.94 -11.56 -22.64
CA GLU A 251 33.62 -10.34 -22.18
C GLU A 251 34.97 -10.67 -21.53
N ASN A 252 35.02 -11.71 -20.71
CA ASN A 252 36.26 -12.18 -20.09
C ASN A 252 37.27 -12.66 -21.14
N GLN A 253 36.82 -13.38 -22.18
CA GLN A 253 37.68 -13.83 -23.26
C GLN A 253 38.29 -12.64 -24.03
N LEU A 254 37.45 -11.69 -24.46
CA LEU A 254 37.90 -10.48 -25.14
C LEU A 254 38.83 -9.64 -24.27
N GLY A 255 38.54 -9.52 -22.97
CA GLY A 255 39.41 -8.87 -22.00
C GLY A 255 40.80 -9.50 -21.94
N GLY A 256 40.87 -10.84 -21.94
CA GLY A 256 42.12 -11.59 -22.02
C GLY A 256 42.91 -11.32 -23.31
N GLU A 257 42.24 -11.35 -24.46
CA GLU A 257 42.86 -11.05 -25.77
C GLU A 257 43.42 -9.62 -25.83
N VAL A 258 42.71 -8.64 -25.29
CA VAL A 258 43.16 -7.24 -25.23
C VAL A 258 44.41 -7.11 -24.35
N VAL A 259 44.45 -7.80 -23.20
CA VAL A 259 45.63 -7.80 -22.31
C VAL A 259 46.84 -8.40 -23.03
N GLU A 260 46.66 -9.50 -23.75
CA GLU A 260 47.73 -10.17 -24.49
C GLU A 260 48.25 -9.30 -25.65
N LEU A 261 47.37 -8.66 -26.42
CA LEU A 261 47.76 -7.71 -27.46
C LEU A 261 48.53 -6.52 -26.89
N ARG A 262 48.13 -6.00 -25.73
CA ARG A 262 48.87 -4.94 -25.03
C ARG A 262 50.27 -5.39 -24.62
N ARG A 263 50.43 -6.64 -24.15
CA ARG A 263 51.73 -7.24 -23.81
C ARG A 263 52.64 -7.30 -25.04
N GLN A 264 52.13 -7.85 -26.15
CA GLN A 264 52.88 -7.97 -27.41
C GLN A 264 53.29 -6.60 -27.96
N LEU A 265 52.41 -5.60 -27.88
CA LEU A 265 52.73 -4.24 -28.29
C LEU A 265 53.85 -3.64 -27.44
N LYS A 266 53.82 -3.86 -26.12
CA LYS A 266 54.85 -3.38 -25.20
C LYS A 266 56.22 -4.01 -25.48
N GLU A 267 56.27 -5.30 -25.82
CA GLU A 267 57.51 -6.00 -26.21
C GLU A 267 58.10 -5.50 -27.53
N LYS A 268 57.24 -5.11 -28.49
CA LYS A 268 57.69 -4.48 -29.74
C LYS A 268 58.19 -3.04 -29.56
N ILE A 269 57.81 -2.38 -28.47
CA ILE A 269 58.17 -0.98 -28.14
C ILE A 269 59.42 -0.92 -27.23
N THR A 270 60.11 -2.04 -26.97
CA THR A 270 61.39 -2.02 -26.25
C THR A 270 62.42 -1.15 -27.00
N PRO A 271 63.23 -0.30 -26.33
CA PRO A 271 63.90 0.84 -26.98
C PRO A 271 64.99 0.39 -27.95
N LEU A 272 65.12 1.11 -29.06
CA LEU A 272 66.29 1.05 -29.96
C LEU A 272 67.57 1.34 -29.14
N PRO A 273 68.69 0.65 -29.41
CA PRO A 273 69.91 0.84 -28.64
C PRO A 273 70.42 2.28 -28.77
N ASP A 274 70.93 2.82 -27.65
CA ASP A 274 71.50 4.18 -27.56
C ASP A 274 72.50 4.41 -28.70
N CYS A 275 72.09 5.22 -29.67
CA CYS A 275 72.90 5.57 -30.82
C CYS A 275 73.83 6.71 -30.42
N SER A 276 75.13 6.44 -30.32
CA SER A 276 76.15 7.44 -29.98
C SER A 276 76.22 8.62 -30.95
N GLU A 277 75.66 8.51 -32.16
CA GLU A 277 75.48 9.63 -33.09
C GLU A 277 74.35 10.57 -32.69
N CYS A 278 73.28 10.05 -32.05
CA CYS A 278 72.18 10.88 -31.56
C CYS A 278 72.62 11.76 -30.39
N ASP A 279 73.42 11.23 -29.46
CA ASP A 279 73.96 12.01 -28.35
C ASP A 279 74.92 13.11 -28.84
N ARG A 280 75.77 12.79 -29.83
CA ARG A 280 76.63 13.79 -30.48
C ARG A 280 75.86 14.92 -31.17
N LEU A 281 74.74 14.60 -31.82
CA LEU A 281 73.88 15.59 -32.46
C LEU A 281 73.13 16.46 -31.44
N ILE A 282 72.74 15.89 -30.29
CA ILE A 282 72.16 16.63 -29.18
C ILE A 282 73.19 17.59 -28.58
N ASP A 283 74.42 17.13 -28.34
CA ASP A 283 75.51 17.97 -27.82
C ASP A 283 75.89 19.10 -28.78
N GLN A 284 75.95 18.82 -30.09
CA GLN A 284 76.18 19.85 -31.09
C GLN A 284 75.04 20.89 -31.14
N CYS A 285 73.79 20.46 -30.98
CA CYS A 285 72.65 21.38 -30.92
C CYS A 285 72.65 22.23 -29.64
N GLN A 286 73.13 21.69 -28.50
CA GLN A 286 73.28 22.46 -27.26
C GLN A 286 74.44 23.46 -27.38
N TYR A 287 75.56 23.07 -27.97
CA TYR A 287 76.69 23.97 -28.25
C TYR A 287 76.27 25.13 -29.16
N LEU A 288 75.55 24.86 -30.26
CA LEU A 288 75.05 25.90 -31.16
C LEU A 288 74.09 26.89 -30.48
N LYS A 289 73.31 26.45 -29.47
CA LYS A 289 72.47 27.36 -28.67
C LYS A 289 73.26 28.33 -27.79
N THR A 290 74.50 28.00 -27.43
CA THR A 290 75.37 28.88 -26.64
C THR A 290 76.13 29.92 -27.46
N LEU A 291 76.12 29.81 -28.79
CA LEU A 291 76.81 30.71 -29.72
C LEU A 291 75.89 31.77 -30.36
N ILE A 292 74.61 31.79 -30.00
CA ILE A 292 73.66 32.84 -30.38
C ILE A 292 73.60 33.83 -29.20
N PRO A 293 74.12 35.07 -29.33
CA PRO A 293 74.06 36.06 -28.26
C PRO A 293 72.63 36.53 -27.94
#